data_AF-A0A662FQH7-F1
#
_entry.id   AF-A0A662FQH7-F1
#
_cell.length_a   1.000
_cell.length_b   1.000
_cell.length_c   1.000
_cell.angle_alpha   90.00
_cell.angle_beta   90.00
_cell.angle_gamma   90.00
#
_symmetry.space_group_name_H-M   'P 1'
#
loop_
_entity.id
_entity.type
_entity.pdbx_description
1 polymer ?
#
loop_
_entity_poly.entity_id
_entity_poly.type
_entity_poly.pdbx_seq_one_letter_code
_entity_poly.pdbx_strand_id
1 'polypeptide(L)'
;FPKVSRRIVERLSKYKNIKLRVHKLGGFLMVTADIKNAIYARRRFYSSRKFSVPDSEVYGFFISEKDLIWRLLSIWETSWRASEEVISWPLAPQSYPKVFLEFGLSVYELEDLFRKGYYPYVSVEGRFVRSREPVKLKGFVVDVKRTTDIWNFTLDTGEEKFTVGGFDAEVEDIEANKVIIEKVQ
;
A
#
# COMPACT_ATOMS: atom_id res chain seq x y z
N PHE A 1 18.58 9.90 -16.23
CA PHE A 1 17.42 9.60 -15.36
C PHE A 1 17.28 8.09 -15.25
N PRO A 2 16.89 7.53 -14.09
CA PRO A 2 16.89 6.09 -13.90
C PRO A 2 15.89 5.45 -14.86
N LYS A 3 16.40 4.83 -15.92
CA LYS A 3 15.63 3.90 -16.74
C LYS A 3 15.83 2.53 -16.12
N VAL A 4 14.75 1.85 -15.74
CA VAL A 4 14.85 0.43 -15.39
C VAL A 4 15.34 -0.31 -16.63
N SER A 5 16.38 -1.11 -16.48
CA SER A 5 16.92 -1.87 -17.61
C SER A 5 15.92 -2.92 -18.08
N ARG A 6 15.84 -3.14 -19.39
CA ARG A 6 14.94 -4.13 -20.00
C ARG A 6 15.11 -5.53 -19.38
N ARG A 7 16.36 -5.90 -19.10
CA ARG A 7 16.72 -7.15 -18.39
C ARG A 7 16.06 -7.27 -17.01
N ILE A 8 15.96 -6.17 -16.25
CA ILE A 8 15.29 -6.20 -14.94
C ILE A 8 13.78 -6.37 -15.13
N VAL A 9 13.18 -5.65 -16.09
CA VAL A 9 11.75 -5.80 -16.38
C VAL A 9 11.43 -7.24 -16.76
N GLU A 10 12.12 -7.80 -17.76
CA GLU A 10 11.92 -9.19 -18.22
C GLU A 10 12.10 -10.20 -17.08
N ARG A 11 13.10 -9.99 -16.20
CA ARG A 11 13.32 -10.86 -15.04
C ARG A 11 12.19 -10.78 -14.02
N LEU A 12 11.59 -9.61 -13.82
CA LEU A 12 10.55 -9.39 -12.81
C LEU A 12 9.14 -9.71 -13.33
N SER A 13 8.88 -9.52 -14.62
CA SER A 13 7.56 -9.74 -15.24
C SER A 13 7.07 -11.19 -15.16
N LYS A 14 7.95 -12.15 -14.90
CA LYS A 14 7.57 -13.56 -14.67
C LYS A 14 6.85 -13.79 -13.34
N TYR A 15 6.97 -12.87 -12.39
CA TYR A 15 6.34 -12.98 -11.08
C TYR A 15 4.99 -12.28 -11.09
N LYS A 16 3.92 -13.02 -10.82
CA LYS A 16 2.54 -12.50 -10.83
C LYS A 16 2.22 -11.56 -9.66
N ASN A 17 3.06 -11.55 -8.62
CA ASN A 17 2.87 -10.81 -7.37
C ASN A 17 3.79 -9.59 -7.24
N ILE A 18 4.39 -9.12 -8.34
CA ILE A 18 5.25 -7.92 -8.33
C ILE A 18 4.55 -6.77 -9.04
N LYS A 19 4.52 -5.60 -8.40
CA LYS A 19 4.29 -4.31 -9.06
C LYS A 19 5.61 -3.57 -9.15
N LEU A 20 5.86 -2.92 -10.28
CA LEU A 20 7.03 -2.09 -10.50
C LEU A 20 6.58 -0.76 -11.09
N ARG A 21 6.98 0.32 -10.42
CA ARG A 21 6.75 1.70 -10.89
C ARG A 21 8.06 2.46 -10.90
N VAL A 22 8.16 3.46 -11.77
CA VAL A 22 9.35 4.30 -11.93
C VAL A 22 8.97 5.75 -11.71
N HIS A 23 9.64 6.37 -10.75
CA HIS A 23 9.56 7.81 -10.49
C HIS A 23 10.83 8.51 -11.01
N LYS A 24 10.69 9.73 -11.53
CA LYS A 24 11.84 10.53 -11.99
C LYS A 24 12.83 10.83 -10.87
N LEU A 25 12.32 11.03 -9.65
CA LEU A 25 13.11 11.39 -8.48
C LEU A 25 12.59 10.66 -7.25
N GLY A 26 13.23 9.56 -6.85
CA GLY A 26 12.93 8.90 -5.58
C GLY A 26 13.24 9.82 -4.39
N GLY A 27 12.37 9.82 -3.37
CA GLY A 27 12.59 10.60 -2.14
C GLY A 27 13.75 10.03 -1.32
N PHE A 28 13.71 8.73 -1.04
CA PHE A 28 14.66 8.02 -0.20
C PHE A 28 14.72 6.53 -0.60
N LEU A 29 15.69 5.80 -0.05
CA LEU A 29 15.70 4.34 -0.09
C LEU A 29 14.92 3.85 1.13
N MET A 30 13.91 3.02 0.89
CA MET A 30 13.17 2.33 1.94
C MET A 30 12.92 0.89 1.53
N VAL A 31 13.13 -0.01 2.48
CA VAL A 31 12.69 -1.41 2.40
C VAL A 31 11.92 -1.67 3.66
N THR A 32 10.68 -2.15 3.56
CA THR A 32 9.88 -2.53 4.72
C THR A 32 9.34 -3.94 4.55
N ALA A 33 9.22 -4.65 5.66
CA ALA A 33 8.58 -5.96 5.74
C ALA A 33 7.45 -5.89 6.77
N ASP A 34 6.23 -6.20 6.31
CA ASP A 34 5.00 -6.33 7.10
C ASP A 34 4.65 -5.13 7.99
N ILE A 35 5.16 -3.92 7.68
CA ILE A 35 5.01 -2.72 8.55
C ILE A 35 5.54 -2.98 9.98
N LYS A 36 6.43 -3.95 10.13
CA LYS A 36 7.08 -4.30 11.41
C LYS A 36 8.49 -3.77 11.50
N ASN A 37 9.20 -3.84 10.38
CA ASN A 37 10.58 -3.39 10.26
C ASN A 37 10.75 -2.59 8.98
N ALA A 38 11.59 -1.56 9.02
CA ALA A 38 12.03 -0.83 7.85
C ALA A 38 13.51 -0.49 7.93
N ILE A 39 14.16 -0.51 6.77
CA ILE A 39 15.46 0.13 6.55
C ILE A 39 15.16 1.40 5.77
N TYR A 40 15.59 2.54 6.31
CA TYR A 40 15.52 3.83 5.65
C TYR A 40 16.92 4.37 5.41
N ALA A 41 17.16 4.95 4.24
CA ALA A 41 18.41 5.65 3.97
C ALA A 41 18.21 6.79 2.98
N ARG A 42 19.05 7.82 3.10
CA ARG A 42 19.01 8.98 2.19
C ARG A 42 19.49 8.56 0.80
N ARG A 43 18.75 8.97 -0.23
CA ARG A 43 19.03 8.64 -1.64
C ARG A 43 20.47 8.96 -2.08
N ARG A 44 21.09 10.01 -1.52
CA ARG A 44 22.40 10.52 -1.95
C ARG A 44 23.53 9.50 -1.77
N PHE A 45 23.40 8.61 -0.80
CA PHE A 45 24.40 7.56 -0.54
C PHE A 45 24.38 6.45 -1.61
N TYR A 46 23.28 6.32 -2.36
CA TYR A 46 23.09 5.28 -3.39
C TYR A 46 23.00 5.84 -4.81
N SER A 47 23.13 7.16 -4.98
CA SER A 47 23.09 7.77 -6.29
C SER A 47 24.37 7.48 -7.08
N SER A 48 24.32 7.57 -8.41
CA SER A 48 25.53 7.44 -9.25
C SER A 48 26.65 8.43 -8.88
N ARG A 49 26.29 9.56 -8.25
CA ARG A 49 27.23 10.53 -7.68
C ARG A 49 27.27 10.32 -6.16
N LYS A 50 27.90 9.22 -5.74
CA LYS A 50 27.97 8.86 -4.31
C LYS A 50 28.75 9.93 -3.56
N PHE A 51 28.19 10.41 -2.47
CA PHE A 51 28.92 11.19 -1.47
C PHE A 51 29.37 10.25 -0.36
N SER A 52 30.56 10.49 0.19
CA SER A 52 30.93 9.90 1.48
C SER A 52 29.89 10.30 2.53
N VAL A 53 29.67 9.42 3.50
CA VAL A 53 28.83 9.74 4.66
C VAL A 53 29.65 10.67 5.55
N PRO A 54 29.20 11.90 5.84
CA PRO A 54 29.87 12.76 6.81
C PRO A 54 29.91 12.10 8.19
N ASP A 55 30.90 12.40 9.01
CA ASP A 55 31.02 11.85 10.37
C ASP A 55 29.83 12.21 11.28
N SER A 56 29.14 13.32 10.97
CA SER A 56 27.92 13.77 11.67
C SER A 56 26.66 13.02 11.24
N GLU A 57 26.76 12.00 10.39
CA GLU A 57 25.64 11.37 9.74
C GLU A 57 25.72 9.85 9.78
N VAL A 58 24.55 9.21 9.88
CA VAL A 58 24.44 7.76 9.69
C VAL A 58 24.07 7.41 8.26
N TYR A 59 24.57 6.25 7.80
CA TYR A 59 24.32 5.72 6.46
C TYR A 59 22.85 5.37 6.25
N GLY A 60 22.19 4.84 7.29
CA GLY A 60 20.79 4.48 7.27
C GLY A 60 20.30 4.17 8.68
N PHE A 61 18.99 3.95 8.78
CA PHE A 61 18.28 3.67 10.01
C PHE A 61 17.59 2.32 9.88
N PHE A 62 17.69 1.51 10.93
CA PHE A 62 16.77 0.40 11.16
C PHE A 62 15.65 0.91 12.06
N ILE A 63 14.41 0.73 11.64
CA ILE A 63 13.20 1.26 12.30
C ILE A 63 12.28 0.08 12.57
N SER A 64 11.91 -0.11 13.84
CA SER A 64 10.92 -1.10 14.28
C SER A 64 9.67 -0.47 14.90
N GLU A 65 9.64 0.87 14.99
CA GLU A 65 8.51 1.64 15.50
C GLU A 65 7.48 1.82 14.36
N LYS A 66 6.24 1.40 14.60
CA LYS A 66 5.20 1.25 13.57
C LYS A 66 4.75 2.60 13.03
N ASP A 67 4.57 3.60 13.90
CA ASP A 67 4.10 4.93 13.51
C ASP A 67 5.10 5.61 12.58
N LEU A 68 6.39 5.50 12.89
CA LEU A 68 7.47 6.03 12.05
C LEU A 68 7.53 5.32 10.68
N ILE A 69 7.36 3.98 10.65
CA ILE A 69 7.29 3.24 9.38
C ILE A 69 6.09 3.73 8.56
N TRP A 70 4.94 3.93 9.20
CA TRP A 70 3.73 4.39 8.54
C TRP A 70 3.86 5.83 8.00
N ARG A 71 4.50 6.74 8.75
CA ARG A 71 4.80 8.09 8.25
C ARG A 71 5.74 8.09 7.04
N LEU A 72 6.68 7.15 6.97
CA LEU A 72 7.50 6.98 5.77
C LEU A 72 6.72 6.39 4.60
N LEU A 73 5.81 5.44 4.87
CA LEU A 73 4.93 4.85 3.86
C LEU A 73 4.01 5.89 3.22
N SER A 74 3.41 6.81 3.98
CA SER A 74 2.55 7.85 3.42
C SER A 74 3.29 8.81 2.47
N ILE A 75 4.56 9.14 2.78
CA ILE A 75 5.43 9.90 1.88
C ILE A 75 5.75 9.08 0.62
N TRP A 76 6.05 7.79 0.80
CA TRP A 76 6.33 6.87 -0.30
C TRP A 76 5.11 6.70 -1.22
N GLU A 77 3.91 6.55 -0.69
CA GLU A 77 2.65 6.37 -1.43
C GLU A 77 2.38 7.54 -2.37
N THR A 78 2.63 8.77 -1.92
CA THR A 78 2.50 9.97 -2.76
C THR A 78 3.39 9.87 -4.00
N SER A 79 4.65 9.43 -3.81
CA SER A 79 5.59 9.22 -4.92
C SER A 79 5.19 8.01 -5.78
N TRP A 80 4.73 6.93 -5.16
CA TRP A 80 4.29 5.70 -5.84
C TRP A 80 3.15 6.00 -6.82
N ARG A 81 2.17 6.79 -6.38
CA ARG A 81 1.04 7.22 -7.20
C ARG A 81 1.45 8.05 -8.40
N ALA A 82 2.37 9.01 -8.21
CA ALA A 82 2.89 9.85 -9.28
C ALA A 82 3.84 9.11 -10.25
N SER A 83 4.22 7.87 -9.93
CA SER A 83 5.15 7.07 -10.73
C SER A 83 4.48 6.42 -11.94
N GLU A 84 5.25 6.27 -13.02
CA GLU A 84 4.86 5.53 -14.21
C GLU A 84 4.86 4.03 -13.92
N GLU A 85 3.82 3.33 -14.36
CA GLU A 85 3.70 1.89 -14.16
C GLU A 85 4.48 1.11 -15.23
N VAL A 86 5.32 0.17 -14.79
CA VAL A 86 6.17 -0.67 -15.66
C VAL A 86 5.75 -2.14 -15.60
N ILE A 87 5.43 -2.63 -14.41
CA ILE A 87 4.83 -3.95 -14.19
C ILE A 87 3.64 -3.74 -13.30
N SER A 88 2.49 -4.25 -13.72
CA SER A 88 1.24 -4.10 -13.01
C SER A 88 0.60 -5.45 -12.75
N TRP A 89 -0.30 -5.47 -11.78
CA TRP A 89 -1.20 -6.59 -11.65
C TRP A 89 -2.39 -6.33 -12.56
N PRO A 90 -2.80 -7.30 -13.38
CA PRO A 90 -4.01 -7.15 -14.14
C PRO A 90 -5.19 -6.93 -13.19
N LEU A 91 -6.06 -6.00 -13.57
CA LEU A 91 -7.34 -5.76 -12.90
C LEU A 91 -8.39 -6.60 -13.64
N ALA A 92 -8.38 -7.89 -13.35
CA ALA A 92 -9.26 -8.88 -13.95
C ALA A 92 -9.56 -10.00 -12.94
N PRO A 93 -10.73 -10.65 -12.98
CA PRO A 93 -11.17 -11.65 -11.99
C PRO A 93 -10.13 -12.71 -11.64
N GLN A 94 -9.42 -13.25 -12.63
CA GLN A 94 -8.38 -14.28 -12.48
C GLN A 94 -7.12 -13.82 -11.74
N SER A 95 -6.99 -12.52 -11.46
CA SER A 95 -5.83 -11.96 -10.76
C SER A 95 -6.03 -11.92 -9.25
N TYR A 96 -7.20 -12.32 -8.76
CA TYR A 96 -7.55 -12.38 -7.34
C TYR A 96 -7.55 -13.85 -6.88
N PRO A 97 -7.19 -14.13 -5.61
CA PRO A 97 -7.11 -13.19 -4.50
C PRO A 97 -5.82 -12.37 -4.45
N LYS A 98 -5.92 -11.15 -3.89
CA LYS A 98 -4.77 -10.28 -3.57
C LYS A 98 -4.82 -9.85 -2.11
N VAL A 99 -3.66 -9.83 -1.47
CA VAL A 99 -3.50 -9.48 -0.05
C VAL A 99 -2.76 -8.16 0.07
N PHE A 100 -3.31 -7.27 0.89
CA PHE A 100 -2.77 -5.95 1.18
C PHE A 100 -2.57 -5.80 2.69
N LEU A 101 -1.34 -5.52 3.09
CA LEU A 101 -0.99 -5.12 4.46
C LEU A 101 -0.90 -3.60 4.58
N GLU A 102 -0.47 -2.94 3.50
CA GLU A 102 -0.54 -1.49 3.37
C GLU A 102 -1.95 -1.14 2.86
N PHE A 103 -2.69 -0.38 3.67
CA PHE A 103 -4.09 -0.07 3.45
C PHE A 103 -4.29 0.88 2.26
N GLY A 104 -3.43 1.88 2.07
CA GLY A 104 -3.49 2.81 0.95
C GLY A 104 -3.44 2.10 -0.41
N LEU A 105 -2.58 1.09 -0.55
CA LEU A 105 -2.50 0.22 -1.72
C LEU A 105 -3.78 -0.57 -1.97
N SER A 106 -4.47 -0.99 -0.91
CA SER A 106 -5.76 -1.66 -1.03
C SER A 106 -6.84 -0.71 -1.55
N VAL A 107 -6.90 0.52 -1.02
CA VAL A 107 -7.82 1.57 -1.46
C VAL A 107 -7.58 1.91 -2.93
N TYR A 108 -6.33 2.04 -3.36
CA TYR A 108 -6.01 2.29 -4.77
C TYR A 108 -6.47 1.16 -5.69
N GLU A 109 -6.23 -0.09 -5.31
CA GLU A 109 -6.70 -1.23 -6.10
C GLU A 109 -8.23 -1.24 -6.20
N LEU A 110 -8.93 -0.94 -5.11
CA LEU A 110 -10.39 -0.84 -5.10
C LEU A 110 -10.89 0.31 -5.98
N GLU A 111 -10.31 1.51 -5.88
CA GLU A 111 -10.65 2.63 -6.77
C GLU A 111 -10.49 2.26 -8.25
N ASP A 112 -9.38 1.59 -8.60
CA ASP A 112 -9.11 1.17 -9.98
C ASP A 112 -10.09 0.09 -10.47
N LEU A 113 -10.52 -0.82 -9.57
CA LEU A 113 -11.57 -1.81 -9.85
C LEU A 113 -12.93 -1.15 -10.10
N PHE A 114 -13.34 -0.20 -9.26
CA PHE A 114 -14.58 0.55 -9.44
C PHE A 114 -14.59 1.34 -10.76
N ARG A 115 -13.47 1.98 -11.12
CA ARG A 115 -13.35 2.69 -12.41
C ARG A 115 -13.52 1.76 -13.62
N LYS A 116 -13.29 0.45 -13.45
CA LYS A 116 -13.52 -0.57 -14.47
C LYS A 116 -14.90 -1.22 -14.40
N GLY A 117 -15.75 -0.80 -13.46
CA GLY A 117 -17.09 -1.35 -13.27
C GLY A 117 -17.12 -2.69 -12.54
N TYR A 118 -16.03 -3.07 -11.87
CA TYR A 118 -16.00 -4.30 -11.07
C TYR A 118 -16.58 -4.09 -9.68
N TYR A 119 -17.13 -5.16 -9.11
CA TYR A 119 -17.69 -5.24 -7.76
C TYR A 119 -16.82 -6.14 -6.87
N PRO A 120 -15.93 -5.57 -6.04
CA PRO A 120 -14.98 -6.35 -5.25
C PRO A 120 -15.64 -6.96 -4.00
N TYR A 121 -15.41 -8.24 -3.76
CA TYR A 121 -15.72 -8.91 -2.50
C TYR A 121 -14.44 -9.08 -1.68
N VAL A 122 -14.42 -8.55 -0.47
CA VAL A 122 -13.21 -8.45 0.36
C VAL A 122 -13.39 -9.11 1.71
N SER A 123 -12.28 -9.56 2.29
CA SER A 123 -12.16 -9.92 3.71
C SER A 123 -11.24 -8.92 4.40
N VAL A 124 -11.67 -8.42 5.55
CA VAL A 124 -10.94 -7.45 6.37
C VAL A 124 -10.62 -8.10 7.72
N GLU A 125 -9.35 -8.07 8.11
CA GLU A 125 -8.89 -8.41 9.45
C GLU A 125 -8.39 -7.12 10.12
N GLY A 126 -8.90 -6.83 11.32
CA GLY A 126 -8.64 -5.55 11.97
C GLY A 126 -9.19 -5.51 13.40
N ARG A 127 -9.56 -4.31 13.84
CA ARG A 127 -10.24 -4.08 15.11
C ARG A 127 -11.32 -3.02 14.94
N PHE A 128 -12.39 -3.11 15.74
CA PHE A 128 -13.34 -2.01 15.85
C PHE A 128 -12.64 -0.79 16.47
N VAL A 129 -12.85 0.40 15.91
CA VAL A 129 -12.19 1.63 16.40
C VAL A 129 -12.65 1.96 17.82
N ARG A 130 -13.96 1.88 18.08
CA ARG A 130 -14.54 2.25 19.39
C ARG A 130 -14.20 1.28 20.51
N SER A 131 -14.43 -0.01 20.30
CA SER A 131 -14.23 -1.03 21.34
C SER A 131 -12.81 -1.60 21.37
N ARG A 132 -12.02 -1.38 20.31
CA ARG A 132 -10.69 -1.98 20.09
C ARG A 132 -10.69 -3.52 20.01
N GLU A 133 -11.86 -4.15 20.02
CA GLU A 133 -12.03 -5.60 19.88
C GLU A 133 -11.60 -6.06 18.48
N PRO A 134 -10.90 -7.20 18.36
CA PRO A 134 -10.52 -7.75 17.07
C PRO A 134 -11.74 -8.16 16.26
N VAL A 135 -11.68 -7.93 14.94
CA VAL A 135 -12.78 -8.26 14.03
C VAL A 135 -12.25 -8.86 12.73
N LYS A 136 -13.04 -9.78 12.18
CA LYS A 136 -12.85 -10.31 10.83
C LYS A 136 -14.17 -10.29 10.08
N LEU A 137 -14.28 -9.41 9.10
CA LEU A 137 -15.48 -9.24 8.29
C LEU A 137 -15.24 -9.66 6.84
N LYS A 138 -16.34 -9.99 6.15
CA LYS A 138 -16.37 -10.19 4.71
C LYS A 138 -17.60 -9.52 4.12
N GLY A 139 -17.47 -9.01 2.91
CA GLY A 139 -18.56 -8.29 2.26
C GLY A 139 -18.17 -7.71 0.92
N PHE A 140 -19.13 -7.07 0.28
CA PHE A 140 -18.88 -6.30 -0.93
C PHE A 140 -18.44 -4.89 -0.57
N VAL A 141 -17.44 -4.38 -1.28
CA VAL A 141 -17.13 -2.96 -1.21
C VAL A 141 -18.18 -2.23 -2.04
N VAL A 142 -18.83 -1.23 -1.45
CA VAL A 142 -19.91 -0.47 -2.10
C VAL A 142 -19.54 0.98 -2.36
N ASP A 143 -18.51 1.50 -1.69
CA ASP A 143 -18.00 2.85 -1.88
C ASP A 143 -16.52 2.94 -1.47
N VAL A 144 -15.78 3.87 -2.07
CA VAL A 144 -14.38 4.17 -1.74
C VAL A 144 -14.23 5.69 -1.67
N LYS A 145 -13.78 6.20 -0.51
CA LYS A 145 -13.57 7.63 -0.30
C LYS A 145 -12.12 7.92 -0.03
N ARG A 146 -11.59 8.90 -0.77
CA ARG A 146 -10.21 9.35 -0.61
C ARG A 146 -10.15 10.87 -0.70
N THR A 147 -10.00 11.50 0.45
CA THR A 147 -9.82 12.94 0.61
C THR A 147 -8.37 13.25 1.03
N THR A 148 -8.09 14.49 1.42
CA THR A 148 -6.77 14.85 1.97
C THR A 148 -6.50 14.09 3.28
N ASP A 149 -7.52 13.95 4.12
CA ASP A 149 -7.36 13.47 5.50
C ASP A 149 -7.93 12.07 5.72
N ILE A 150 -8.93 11.66 4.92
CA ILE A 150 -9.69 10.42 5.12
C ILE A 150 -9.57 9.51 3.90
N TRP A 151 -9.04 8.31 4.12
CA TRP A 151 -8.92 7.24 3.13
C TRP A 151 -9.62 6.02 3.70
N ASN A 152 -10.75 5.63 3.11
CA ASN A 152 -11.54 4.50 3.58
C ASN A 152 -12.36 3.87 2.46
N PHE A 153 -12.96 2.73 2.76
CA PHE A 153 -14.01 2.16 1.94
C PHE A 153 -15.18 1.69 2.80
N THR A 154 -16.37 1.59 2.19
CA THR A 154 -17.56 1.06 2.85
C THR A 154 -17.73 -0.41 2.48
N LEU A 155 -17.78 -1.27 3.48
CA LEU A 155 -17.99 -2.72 3.38
C LEU A 155 -19.44 -3.06 3.73
N ASP A 156 -20.16 -3.67 2.81
CA ASP A 156 -21.50 -4.21 3.03
C ASP A 156 -21.41 -5.71 3.28
N THR A 157 -21.69 -6.15 4.52
CA THR A 157 -21.69 -7.56 4.90
C THR A 157 -22.99 -8.29 4.55
N GLY A 158 -24.00 -7.57 4.06
CA GLY A 158 -25.38 -8.04 3.88
C GLY A 158 -26.26 -7.83 5.12
N GLU A 159 -25.67 -7.72 6.31
CA GLU A 159 -26.38 -7.41 7.56
C GLU A 159 -26.24 -5.94 7.93
N GLU A 160 -25.02 -5.42 7.81
CA GLU A 160 -24.66 -4.05 8.18
C GLU A 160 -23.57 -3.52 7.24
N LYS A 161 -23.46 -2.19 7.20
CA LYS A 161 -22.40 -1.49 6.46
C LYS A 161 -21.40 -0.91 7.45
N PHE A 162 -20.12 -1.17 7.20
CA PHE A 162 -19.02 -0.66 8.00
C PHE A 162 -18.12 0.22 7.16
N THR A 163 -17.68 1.35 7.72
CA THR A 163 -16.56 2.11 7.19
C THR A 163 -15.25 1.49 7.66
N VAL A 164 -14.32 1.27 6.74
CA VAL A 164 -13.03 0.61 7.00
C VAL A 164 -11.91 1.56 6.65
N GLY A 165 -11.11 1.93 7.65
CA GLY A 165 -9.94 2.79 7.54
C GLY A 165 -8.63 2.02 7.69
N GLY A 166 -7.52 2.69 7.44
CA GLY A 166 -6.17 2.15 7.61
C GLY A 166 -5.67 2.28 9.05
N PHE A 167 -4.36 2.18 9.22
CA PHE A 167 -3.72 2.43 10.51
C PHE A 167 -4.03 3.86 11.01
N ASP A 168 -4.21 4.00 12.33
CA ASP A 168 -4.59 5.28 12.98
C ASP A 168 -6.00 5.77 12.61
N ALA A 169 -6.91 4.85 12.24
CA ALA A 169 -8.31 5.16 12.01
C ALA A 169 -9.02 5.54 13.33
N GLU A 170 -9.64 6.73 13.33
CA GLU A 170 -10.35 7.28 14.48
C GLU A 170 -11.82 7.62 14.17
N VAL A 171 -12.17 7.78 12.89
CA VAL A 171 -13.53 8.14 12.46
C VAL A 171 -14.29 6.98 11.84
N GLU A 172 -13.59 5.99 11.28
CA GLU A 172 -14.18 4.78 10.74
C GLU A 172 -14.66 3.81 11.82
N ASP A 173 -15.46 2.82 11.42
CA ASP A 173 -15.91 1.76 12.31
C ASP A 173 -14.79 0.76 12.60
N ILE A 174 -13.93 0.51 11.61
CA ILE A 174 -12.89 -0.52 11.64
C ILE A 174 -11.53 0.05 11.22
N GLU A 175 -10.52 -0.23 12.04
CA GLU A 175 -9.11 -0.07 11.68
C GLU A 175 -8.58 -1.38 11.09
N ALA A 176 -8.29 -1.40 9.80
CA ALA A 176 -7.80 -2.59 9.10
C ALA A 176 -6.29 -2.79 9.30
N ASN A 177 -5.92 -4.02 9.63
CA ASN A 177 -4.52 -4.48 9.62
C ASN A 177 -4.19 -5.27 8.34
N LYS A 178 -5.20 -5.84 7.69
CA LYS A 178 -5.07 -6.62 6.47
C LYS A 178 -6.37 -6.62 5.69
N VAL A 179 -6.25 -6.39 4.39
CA VAL A 179 -7.35 -6.46 3.43
C VAL A 179 -7.03 -7.52 2.39
N ILE A 180 -7.97 -8.42 2.14
CA ILE A 180 -7.88 -9.43 1.09
C ILE A 180 -9.00 -9.14 0.11
N ILE A 181 -8.66 -8.80 -1.13
CA ILE A 181 -9.65 -8.78 -2.21
C ILE A 181 -9.76 -10.23 -2.70
N GLU A 182 -10.83 -10.92 -2.32
CA GLU A 182 -11.00 -12.36 -2.57
C GLU A 182 -11.39 -12.64 -4.02
N LYS A 183 -12.35 -11.86 -4.54
CA LYS A 183 -12.87 -11.96 -5.91
C LYS A 183 -13.42 -10.62 -6.38
N VAL A 184 -13.52 -10.47 -7.70
CA VAL A 184 -14.18 -9.32 -8.35
C VAL A 184 -15.15 -9.86 -9.39
N GLN A 185 -16.32 -9.21 -9.51
CA GLN A 185 -17.38 -9.53 -10.46
C GLN A 185 -17.58 -8.39 -11.43
#